data_AF-A0A6G7BTZ2-F1
#
_entry.id   AF-A0A6G7BTZ2-F1
#
_cell.length_a   1.000
_cell.length_b   1.000
_cell.length_c   1.000
_cell.angle_alpha   90.00
_cell.angle_beta   90.00
_cell.angle_gamma   90.00
#
_symmetry.space_group_name_H-M   'P 1'
#
loop_
_entity.id
_entity.type
_entity.pdbx_description
1 polymer ?
#
loop_
_entity_poly.entity_id
_entity_poly.type
_entity_poly.pdbx_seq_one_letter_code
_entity_poly.pdbx_strand_id
1 'polypeptide(L)' 'MKDSKNIIEILDNKYKAYLEDEGKWLNEGFRNIFTEGEANRENLKTPVYLMLPEEIREYVDQLLLDHLS' A
#
# COMPACT_ATOMS: atom_id res chain seq x y z
N MET A 1 1.44 4.78 17.86
CA MET A 1 2.47 4.46 16.86
C MET A 1 1.98 3.27 16.05
N LYS A 2 1.48 3.49 14.83
CA LYS A 2 1.25 2.41 13.88
C LYS A 2 2.54 2.30 13.07
N ASP A 3 3.38 1.30 13.34
CA ASP A 3 4.66 1.12 12.65
C ASP A 3 4.46 0.94 11.13
N SER A 4 5.46 1.20 10.29
CA SER A 4 5.36 1.05 8.83
C SER A 4 4.95 -0.37 8.38
N LYS A 5 5.28 -1.39 9.20
CA LYS A 5 4.78 -2.76 9.02
C LYS A 5 3.26 -2.87 9.14
N ASN A 6 2.66 -2.07 10.02
CA ASN A 6 1.23 -2.03 10.27
C ASN A 6 0.44 -1.58 9.04
N ILE A 7 0.93 -0.59 8.28
CA ILE A 7 0.24 -0.07 7.09
C ILE A 7 0.20 -1.13 5.99
N ILE A 8 1.34 -1.77 5.69
CA ILE A 8 1.41 -2.82 4.65
C ILE A 8 0.52 -4.01 5.05
N GLU A 9 0.58 -4.46 6.30
CA GLU A 9 -0.28 -5.54 6.79
C GLU A 9 -1.76 -5.18 6.73
N ILE A 10 -2.15 -3.93 7.04
CA ILE A 10 -3.54 -3.47 6.90
C ILE A 10 -3.97 -3.54 5.42
N LEU A 11 -3.13 -3.09 4.50
CA LEU A 11 -3.44 -3.09 3.07
C LEU A 11 -3.57 -4.52 2.53
N ASP A 12 -2.59 -5.38 2.82
CA ASP A 12 -2.59 -6.78 2.38
C ASP A 12 -3.82 -7.53 2.91
N ASN A 13 -4.20 -7.32 4.17
CA ASN A 13 -5.38 -7.97 4.75
C ASN A 13 -6.69 -7.43 4.17
N LYS A 14 -6.82 -6.11 4.01
CA LYS A 14 -8.06 -5.48 3.50
C LYS A 14 -8.31 -5.84 2.04
N TYR A 15 -7.26 -5.86 1.21
CA TYR A 15 -7.33 -6.08 -0.23
C TYR A 15 -6.77 -7.44 -0.66
N LYS A 16 -6.85 -8.44 0.23
CA LYS A 16 -6.38 -9.80 -0.04
C LYS A 16 -6.99 -10.39 -1.32
N ALA A 17 -8.29 -10.24 -1.51
CA ALA A 17 -8.98 -10.74 -2.71
C ALA A 17 -8.45 -10.07 -3.99
N TYR A 18 -8.21 -8.75 -3.94
CA TYR A 18 -7.58 -8.04 -5.05
C TYR A 18 -6.18 -8.61 -5.34
N LEU A 19 -5.33 -8.82 -4.33
CA LEU A 19 -3.99 -9.40 -4.51
C LEU A 19 -4.03 -10.81 -5.11
N GLU A 20 -5.03 -11.61 -4.76
CA GLU A 20 -5.22 -12.99 -5.25
C GLU A 20 -5.77 -13.06 -6.68
N ASP A 21 -6.40 -11.99 -7.17
CA ASP A 21 -7.03 -11.94 -8.50
C ASP A 21 -6.34 -10.95 -9.45
N GLU A 22 -6.64 -9.66 -9.34
CA GLU A 22 -6.20 -8.60 -10.25
C GLU A 22 -4.79 -8.08 -9.92
N GLY A 23 -4.43 -8.08 -8.64
CA GLY A 23 -3.22 -7.52 -8.07
C GLY A 23 -1.99 -8.43 -8.10
N LYS A 24 -2.05 -9.59 -8.78
CA LYS A 24 -0.92 -10.55 -8.85
C LYS A 24 0.40 -9.94 -9.32
N TRP A 25 0.32 -8.88 -10.11
CA TRP A 25 1.47 -8.13 -10.61
C TRP A 25 2.27 -7.44 -9.50
N LEU A 26 1.69 -7.24 -8.31
CA LEU A 26 2.38 -6.69 -7.15
C LEU A 26 3.39 -7.67 -6.52
N ASN A 27 3.29 -8.98 -6.83
CA ASN A 27 4.16 -10.08 -6.37
C ASN A 27 4.25 -10.22 -4.84
N GLU A 28 4.86 -9.25 -4.15
CA GLU A 28 5.03 -9.18 -2.68
C GLU A 28 3.94 -8.34 -2.00
N GLY A 29 2.74 -8.27 -2.61
CA GLY A 29 1.63 -7.48 -2.08
C GLY A 29 1.90 -5.98 -2.06
N PHE A 30 1.29 -5.27 -1.11
CA PHE A 30 1.41 -3.82 -1.00
C PHE A 30 2.79 -3.36 -0.54
N ARG A 31 3.66 -4.26 -0.06
CA ARG A 31 5.09 -3.91 0.15
C ARG A 31 5.72 -3.35 -1.12
N ASN A 32 5.33 -3.86 -2.29
CA ASN A 32 5.96 -3.49 -3.55
C ASN A 32 5.59 -2.07 -4.04
N ILE A 33 4.55 -1.44 -3.47
CA ILE A 33 4.22 -0.05 -3.81
C ILE A 33 5.16 0.96 -3.13
N PHE A 34 6.00 0.49 -2.20
CA PHE A 34 6.96 1.32 -1.46
C PHE A 34 8.41 0.94 -1.79
N THR A 35 9.30 1.92 -1.71
CA THR A 35 10.75 1.76 -1.78
C THR A 35 11.24 1.16 -0.47
N GLU A 36 12.12 0.15 -0.56
CA GLU A 36 12.65 -0.62 0.57
C GLU A 36 11.59 -1.31 1.47
N GLY A 37 10.32 -1.28 1.06
CA GLY A 37 9.19 -1.81 1.82
C GLY A 37 8.81 -0.94 3.03
N GLU A 38 9.17 0.34 3.02
CA GLU A 38 8.82 1.29 4.08
C GLU A 38 7.60 2.13 3.69
N ALA A 39 6.50 1.95 4.44
CA ALA A 39 5.24 2.66 4.21
C ALA A 39 5.31 4.14 4.63
N ASN A 40 5.95 4.96 3.80
CA ASN A 40 5.99 6.42 3.89
C ASN A 40 5.64 7.00 2.50
N ARG A 41 5.01 8.18 2.48
CA ARG A 41 4.68 8.91 1.26
C ARG A 41 5.92 9.21 0.39
N GLU A 42 7.05 9.53 1.02
CA GLU A 42 8.33 9.76 0.32
C GLU A 42 8.85 8.48 -0.37
N ASN A 43 8.48 7.32 0.16
CA ASN A 43 8.89 6.02 -0.37
C ASN A 43 7.92 5.44 -1.40
N LEU A 44 6.79 6.09 -1.70
CA LEU A 44 5.84 5.59 -2.70
C LEU A 44 6.45 5.54 -4.10
N LYS A 45 6.45 4.35 -4.71
CA LYS A 45 6.77 4.17 -6.12
C LYS A 45 5.60 4.68 -6.95
N THR A 46 5.61 5.97 -7.28
CA THR A 46 4.52 6.66 -7.98
C THR A 46 3.97 5.88 -9.20
N PRO A 47 4.79 5.30 -10.09
CA PRO A 47 4.27 4.54 -11.22
C PRO A 47 3.44 3.30 -10.81
N VAL A 48 3.90 2.58 -9.78
CA VAL A 48 3.21 1.39 -9.25
C VAL A 48 1.92 1.80 -8.54
N TYR A 49 1.99 2.84 -7.71
CA TYR A 49 0.82 3.36 -7.00
C TYR A 49 -0.28 3.81 -7.97
N LEU A 50 0.06 4.50 -9.08
CA LEU A 50 -0.92 4.97 -10.07
C LEU A 50 -1.59 3.86 -10.87
N MET A 51 -1.04 2.64 -10.87
CA MET A 51 -1.66 1.47 -11.49
C MET A 51 -2.73 0.82 -10.60
N LEU A 52 -2.81 1.21 -9.32
CA LEU A 52 -3.82 0.69 -8.41
C LEU A 52 -5.20 1.29 -8.70
N PRO A 53 -6.28 0.52 -8.46
CA PRO A 53 -7.64 1.04 -8.40
C PRO A 53 -7.75 2.29 -7.51
N GLU A 54 -8.61 3.23 -7.90
CA GLU A 54 -8.81 4.50 -7.20
C GLU A 54 -9.15 4.32 -5.71
N GLU A 55 -10.07 3.42 -5.38
CA GLU A 55 -10.43 3.11 -3.99
C GLU A 55 -9.22 2.68 -3.14
N ILE A 56 -8.32 1.88 -3.72
CA ILE A 56 -7.13 1.39 -3.03
C ILE A 56 -6.16 2.57 -2.82
N ARG A 57 -6.01 3.44 -3.82
CA ARG A 57 -5.17 4.65 -3.73
C ARG A 57 -5.64 5.59 -2.64
N GLU A 58 -6.95 5.87 -2.57
CA GLU A 58 -7.54 6.71 -1.52
C GLU A 58 -7.29 6.15 -0.12
N TYR A 59 -7.41 4.84 0.05
CA TYR A 59 -7.17 4.20 1.34
C TYR A 59 -5.68 4.19 1.73
N VAL A 60 -4.77 4.03 0.76
CA VAL A 60 -3.32 4.21 0.99
C VAL A 60 -3.05 5.63 1.48
N ASP A 61 -3.60 6.66 0.83
CA ASP A 61 -3.42 8.05 1.24
C ASP A 61 -3.95 8.31 2.65
N GLN A 62 -5.11 7.75 3.00
CA GLN A 62 -5.68 7.85 4.35
C GLN A 62 -4.73 7.27 5.40
N LEU A 63 -4.21 6.05 5.18
CA LEU A 63 -3.30 5.40 6.13
C LEU A 63 -1.99 6.17 6.31
N LEU A 64 -1.47 6.78 5.24
CA LEU A 64 -0.24 7.57 5.30
C LEU A 64 -0.45 8.93 5.99
N LEU A 65 -1.62 9.55 5.83
CA LEU A 65 -1.98 10.78 6.55
C LEU A 65 -2.15 10.55 8.05
N ASP A 66 -2.84 9.48 8.43
CA ASP A 66 -3.05 9.08 9.83
C ASP A 66 -1.73 8.72 10.54
N HIS A 67 -0.69 8.34 9.80
CA HIS A 67 0.63 8.01 10.35
C HIS A 67 1.45 9.25 10.72
N LEU A 68 1.17 10.40 10.10
CA LEU A 68 1.85 11.67 10.36
C LEU A 68 1.20 12.48 11.51
N SER A 69 0.03 12.03 12.00
CA SER A 69 -0.77 12.68 13.05
C SER A 69 -0.53 12.05 14.42
#